data_AF-A0A3A0DRK3-F1
#
_entry.id   AF-A0A3A0DRK3-F1
#
_cell.length_a   1.000
_cell.length_b   1.000
_cell.length_c   1.000
_cell.angle_alpha   90.00
_cell.angle_beta   90.00
_cell.angle_gamma   90.00
#
_symmetry.space_group_name_H-M   'P 1'
#
loop_
_entity.id
_entity.type
_entity.pdbx_description
1 polymer ?
#
loop_
_entity_poly.entity_id
_entity_poly.type
_entity_poly.pdbx_seq_one_letter_code
_entity_poly.pdbx_strand_id
1 'polypeptide(L)'
;MAALVERDQGPRNFEQGRKLFSDAGCYNCHRVAGSGSAIGPDLTGVGGRFGVRDLVRSIVEPSHTISDQYQQMVFETNGRMIVGRVSNIAGDEIMVSTNMLDPKKTETIKRDELDNQYPSDVSVMPAGLLNTLSESEILDLMAFLRSGGQRDHALYGAGGR
;
A
#
# COMPACT_ATOMS: atom_id res chain seq x y z
N MET A 1 16.03 -9.78 2.00
CA MET A 1 14.59 -10.08 1.85
C MET A 1 14.22 -10.68 0.50
N ALA A 2 14.43 -10.03 -0.65
CA ALA A 2 14.00 -10.61 -1.94
C ALA A 2 14.63 -11.99 -2.24
N ALA A 3 15.93 -12.16 -1.97
CA ALA A 3 16.60 -13.44 -2.13
C ALA A 3 16.05 -14.57 -1.23
N LEU A 4 15.47 -14.24 -0.07
CA LEU A 4 14.80 -15.20 0.81
C LEU A 4 13.53 -15.74 0.11
N VAL A 5 12.73 -14.85 -0.46
CA VAL A 5 11.50 -15.20 -1.18
C VAL A 5 11.78 -15.94 -2.49
N GLU A 6 12.83 -15.55 -3.23
CA GLU A 6 13.21 -16.21 -4.48
C GLU A 6 13.71 -17.65 -4.28
N ARG A 7 14.36 -17.92 -3.13
CA ARG A 7 14.92 -19.24 -2.81
C ARG A 7 13.92 -20.15 -2.10
N ASP A 8 12.73 -19.67 -1.82
CA ASP A 8 11.70 -20.46 -1.15
C ASP A 8 11.22 -21.63 -2.03
N GLN A 9 11.19 -22.83 -1.45
CA GLN A 9 10.79 -24.08 -2.11
C GLN A 9 9.71 -24.85 -1.32
N GLY A 10 9.28 -24.35 -0.16
CA GLY A 10 8.36 -25.06 0.73
C GLY A 10 6.90 -24.74 0.45
N PRO A 11 5.96 -25.65 0.80
CA PRO A 11 4.56 -25.28 0.84
C PRO A 11 4.38 -24.18 1.90
N ARG A 12 3.71 -23.10 1.51
CA ARG A 12 3.41 -21.96 2.38
C ARG A 12 2.06 -22.13 3.04
N ASN A 13 1.81 -21.39 4.11
CA ASN A 13 0.54 -21.45 4.82
C ASN A 13 -0.38 -20.29 4.38
N PHE A 14 -1.45 -20.63 3.66
CA PHE A 14 -2.43 -19.66 3.18
C PHE A 14 -3.09 -18.86 4.32
N GLU A 15 -3.57 -19.54 5.37
CA GLU A 15 -4.27 -18.89 6.48
C GLU A 15 -3.34 -17.98 7.28
N GLN A 16 -2.09 -18.40 7.48
CA GLN A 16 -1.08 -17.56 8.11
C GLN A 16 -0.80 -16.31 7.26
N GLY A 17 -0.56 -16.47 5.95
CA GLY A 17 -0.33 -15.34 5.05
C GLY A 17 -1.51 -14.35 5.00
N ARG A 18 -2.74 -14.86 4.96
CA ARG A 18 -3.98 -14.06 5.01
C ARG A 18 -4.11 -13.32 6.34
N LYS A 19 -3.83 -13.98 7.46
CA LYS A 19 -3.85 -13.37 8.80
C LYS A 19 -2.79 -12.26 8.91
N LEU A 20 -1.56 -12.52 8.47
CA LEU A 20 -0.48 -11.54 8.47
C LEU A 20 -0.80 -10.32 7.61
N PHE A 21 -1.44 -10.51 6.45
CA PHE A 21 -1.90 -9.40 5.61
C PHE A 21 -2.91 -8.51 6.34
N SER A 22 -3.77 -9.10 7.16
CA SER A 22 -4.70 -8.37 8.03
C SER A 22 -3.99 -7.67 9.19
N ASP A 23 -3.14 -8.38 9.92
CA ASP A 23 -2.47 -7.87 11.13
C ASP A 23 -1.47 -6.75 10.82
N ALA A 24 -0.79 -6.84 9.67
CA ALA A 24 0.06 -5.77 9.16
C ALA A 24 -0.75 -4.56 8.66
N GLY A 25 -2.09 -4.63 8.67
CA GLY A 25 -2.96 -3.53 8.25
C GLY A 25 -3.07 -3.35 6.74
N CYS A 26 -2.60 -4.29 5.93
CA CYS A 26 -2.62 -4.17 4.48
C CYS A 26 -4.07 -4.05 3.94
N TYR A 27 -5.04 -4.74 4.56
CA TYR A 27 -6.46 -4.63 4.19
C TYR A 27 -7.05 -3.23 4.40
N ASN A 28 -6.46 -2.40 5.27
CA ASN A 28 -6.94 -1.04 5.48
C ASN A 28 -6.84 -0.20 4.21
N CYS A 29 -5.86 -0.51 3.35
CA CYS A 29 -5.61 0.24 2.13
C CYS A 29 -5.84 -0.57 0.86
N HIS A 30 -5.49 -1.85 0.86
CA HIS A 30 -5.46 -2.69 -0.33
C HIS A 30 -6.57 -3.74 -0.34
N ARG A 31 -6.95 -4.12 -1.56
CA ARG A 31 -7.86 -5.22 -1.83
C ARG A 31 -7.09 -6.45 -2.31
N VAL A 32 -7.52 -7.63 -1.87
CA VAL A 32 -7.10 -8.93 -2.41
C VAL A 32 -8.33 -9.82 -2.48
N ALA A 33 -8.58 -10.45 -3.63
CA ALA A 33 -9.69 -11.37 -3.87
C ALA A 33 -11.05 -10.78 -3.41
N GLY A 34 -11.29 -9.51 -3.70
CA GLY A 34 -12.54 -8.82 -3.34
C GLY A 34 -12.63 -8.32 -1.89
N SER A 35 -11.67 -8.65 -1.02
CA SER A 35 -11.65 -8.23 0.39
C SER A 35 -10.69 -7.08 0.63
N GLY A 36 -11.09 -6.09 1.43
CA GLY A 36 -10.28 -4.90 1.78
C GLY A 36 -10.73 -3.60 1.11
N SER A 37 -9.96 -2.55 1.33
CA SER A 37 -10.23 -1.19 0.85
C SER A 37 -9.65 -0.92 -0.54
N ALA A 38 -10.07 0.20 -1.15
CA ALA A 38 -9.59 0.67 -2.45
C ALA A 38 -8.82 2.00 -2.36
N ILE A 39 -8.14 2.24 -1.23
CA ILE A 39 -7.29 3.43 -1.05
C ILE A 39 -6.00 3.26 -1.85
N GLY A 40 -5.39 2.08 -1.75
CA GLY A 40 -4.29 1.63 -2.59
C GLY A 40 -4.76 0.75 -3.75
N PRO A 41 -3.84 0.29 -4.62
CA PRO A 41 -4.15 -0.61 -5.72
C PRO A 41 -4.68 -1.97 -5.26
N ASP A 42 -5.50 -2.60 -6.10
CA ASP A 42 -5.90 -4.01 -5.95
C ASP A 42 -4.68 -4.92 -6.20
N LEU A 43 -4.41 -5.80 -5.23
CA LEU A 43 -3.27 -6.71 -5.21
C LEU A 43 -3.62 -8.14 -5.65
N THR A 44 -4.86 -8.42 -6.05
CA THR A 44 -5.32 -9.77 -6.50
C THR A 44 -4.48 -10.32 -7.66
N GLY A 45 -3.96 -9.46 -8.54
CA GLY A 45 -3.12 -9.86 -9.68
C GLY A 45 -1.63 -9.57 -9.48
N VAL A 46 -1.20 -9.17 -8.28
CA VAL A 46 0.12 -8.54 -8.11
C VAL A 46 1.28 -9.50 -8.39
N GLY A 47 1.11 -10.79 -8.06
CA GLY A 47 2.12 -11.83 -8.30
C GLY A 47 2.43 -12.14 -9.76
N GLY A 48 1.50 -11.84 -10.68
CA GLY A 48 1.71 -11.97 -12.12
C GLY A 48 2.18 -10.66 -12.79
N ARG A 49 1.99 -9.51 -12.12
CA ARG A 49 2.32 -8.18 -12.65
C ARG A 49 3.72 -7.72 -12.28
N PHE A 50 4.26 -8.18 -11.15
CA PHE A 50 5.54 -7.72 -10.61
C PHE A 50 6.46 -8.88 -10.25
N GLY A 51 7.76 -8.68 -10.44
CA GLY A 51 8.76 -9.60 -9.95
C GLY A 51 8.82 -9.59 -8.42
N VAL A 52 9.36 -10.67 -7.83
CA VAL A 52 9.52 -10.80 -6.37
C VAL A 52 10.31 -9.63 -5.78
N ARG A 53 11.36 -9.18 -6.48
CA ARG A 53 12.19 -8.04 -6.05
C ARG A 53 11.41 -6.74 -5.99
N ASP A 54 10.59 -6.48 -7.00
CA ASP A 54 9.78 -5.26 -7.07
C ASP A 54 8.73 -5.25 -5.97
N LEU A 55 8.02 -6.37 -5.78
CA LEU A 55 7.05 -6.53 -4.71
C LEU A 55 7.66 -6.27 -3.33
N VAL A 56 8.81 -6.91 -3.05
CA VAL A 56 9.50 -6.75 -1.78
C VAL A 56 9.99 -5.31 -1.60
N ARG A 57 10.54 -4.68 -2.66
CA ARG A 57 10.97 -3.29 -2.59
C ARG A 57 9.80 -2.36 -2.32
N SER A 58 8.65 -2.53 -2.98
CA SER A 58 7.46 -1.70 -2.72
C SER A 58 6.95 -1.78 -1.29
N ILE A 59 7.16 -2.92 -0.59
CA ILE A 59 6.73 -3.08 0.80
C ILE A 59 7.78 -2.50 1.78
N VAL A 60 9.07 -2.73 1.51
CA VAL A 60 10.16 -2.31 2.40
C VAL A 60 10.50 -0.82 2.22
N GLU A 61 10.40 -0.32 1.00
CA GLU A 61 10.72 1.05 0.59
C GLU A 61 9.53 1.67 -0.17
N PRO A 62 8.37 1.89 0.47
CA PRO A 62 7.16 2.31 -0.22
C PRO A 62 7.27 3.70 -0.88
N SER A 63 8.20 4.54 -0.44
CA SER A 63 8.50 5.85 -1.04
C SER A 63 9.49 5.79 -2.21
N HIS A 64 10.13 4.66 -2.50
CA HIS A 64 11.10 4.55 -3.60
C HIS A 64 10.45 4.81 -4.95
N THR A 65 9.21 4.35 -5.13
CA THR A 65 8.44 4.58 -6.35
C THR A 65 6.97 4.73 -5.97
N ILE A 66 6.46 5.95 -6.09
CA ILE A 66 5.07 6.28 -5.81
C ILE A 66 4.40 6.51 -7.16
N SER A 67 3.32 5.77 -7.44
CA SER A 67 2.53 6.01 -8.63
C SER A 67 1.78 7.33 -8.49
N ASP A 68 1.76 8.15 -9.54
CA ASP A 68 1.03 9.42 -9.61
C ASP A 68 -0.45 9.25 -9.21
N GLN A 69 -1.04 8.08 -9.49
CA GLN A 69 -2.41 7.76 -9.09
C GLN A 69 -2.61 7.73 -7.57
N TYR A 70 -1.56 7.48 -6.79
CA TYR A 70 -1.59 7.31 -5.33
C TYR A 70 -0.75 8.36 -4.59
N GLN A 71 0.04 9.16 -5.31
CA GLN A 71 0.90 10.19 -4.73
C GLN A 71 0.07 11.32 -4.10
N GLN A 72 0.51 11.78 -2.93
CA GLN A 72 -0.04 12.97 -2.28
C GLN A 72 0.66 14.22 -2.80
N MET A 73 -0.01 15.36 -2.65
CA MET A 73 0.57 16.67 -2.88
C MET A 73 0.90 17.31 -1.53
N VAL A 74 1.98 18.07 -1.52
CA VAL A 74 2.32 19.04 -0.47
C VAL A 74 1.84 20.41 -0.93
N PHE A 75 1.16 21.12 -0.05
CA PHE A 75 0.72 22.50 -0.25
C PHE A 75 1.33 23.36 0.84
N GLU A 76 2.13 24.35 0.44
CA GLU A 76 2.68 25.37 1.30
C GLU A 76 1.72 26.56 1.27
N THR A 77 1.15 26.92 2.43
CA THR A 77 0.15 27.98 2.52
C THR A 77 0.22 28.69 3.87
N ASN A 78 0.38 30.01 3.86
CA ASN A 78 0.37 30.84 5.07
C ASN A 78 1.33 30.32 6.16
N GLY A 79 2.53 29.91 5.77
CA GLY A 79 3.55 29.37 6.69
C GLY A 79 3.23 27.99 7.27
N ARG A 80 2.24 27.27 6.73
CA ARG A 80 1.91 25.88 7.09
C ARG A 80 2.10 24.96 5.89
N MET A 81 2.35 23.69 6.17
CA MET A 81 2.36 22.63 5.17
C MET A 81 1.13 21.74 5.36
N ILE A 82 0.38 21.52 4.29
CA ILE A 82 -0.73 20.58 4.24
C ILE A 82 -0.33 19.48 3.26
N VAL A 83 -0.43 18.23 3.69
CA VAL A 83 -0.16 17.06 2.83
C VAL A 83 -1.45 16.28 2.64
N GLY A 84 -1.79 16.00 1.39
CA GLY A 84 -3.02 15.28 1.09
C GLY A 84 -3.31 15.16 -0.40
N ARG A 85 -4.54 14.75 -0.73
CA ARG A 85 -5.00 14.67 -2.12
C ARG A 85 -6.09 15.69 -2.36
N VAL A 86 -6.07 16.33 -3.52
CA VAL A 86 -7.16 17.20 -3.95
C VAL A 86 -8.43 16.35 -4.09
N SER A 87 -9.45 16.67 -3.30
CA SER A 87 -10.77 16.04 -3.36
C SER A 87 -11.77 16.88 -4.17
N ASN A 88 -11.60 18.21 -4.18
CA ASN A 88 -12.43 19.11 -4.96
C ASN A 88 -11.69 20.42 -5.26
N ILE A 89 -12.06 21.07 -6.37
CA ILE A 89 -11.64 22.42 -6.71
C ILE A 89 -12.90 23.22 -7.07
N ALA A 90 -13.17 24.30 -6.33
CA ALA A 90 -14.37 25.12 -6.52
C ALA A 90 -14.03 26.60 -6.37
N GLY A 91 -14.22 27.39 -7.43
CA GLY A 91 -13.83 28.80 -7.42
C GLY A 91 -12.35 28.94 -7.07
N ASP A 92 -12.03 29.72 -6.04
CA ASP A 92 -10.68 29.97 -5.53
C ASP A 92 -10.28 29.07 -4.36
N GLU A 93 -11.04 28.00 -4.11
CA GLU A 93 -10.77 27.04 -3.04
C GLU A 93 -10.33 25.68 -3.58
N ILE A 94 -9.32 25.11 -2.93
CA ILE A 94 -8.83 23.74 -3.12
C ILE A 94 -9.15 22.97 -1.85
N MET A 95 -9.99 21.94 -1.96
CA MET A 95 -10.27 21.04 -0.86
C MET A 95 -9.31 19.86 -0.93
N VAL A 96 -8.60 19.62 0.16
CA VAL A 96 -7.56 18.60 0.29
C VAL A 96 -7.96 17.59 1.35
N SER A 97 -8.12 16.33 0.96
CA SER A 97 -8.26 15.23 1.92
C SER A 97 -6.89 14.94 2.54
N THR A 98 -6.79 15.15 3.86
CA THR A 98 -5.55 14.99 4.63
C THR A 98 -5.43 13.63 5.30
N ASN A 99 -6.50 12.83 5.27
CA ASN A 99 -6.50 11.46 5.77
C ASN A 99 -7.21 10.52 4.78
N MET A 100 -6.46 9.60 4.17
CA MET A 100 -7.02 8.66 3.20
C MET A 100 -7.93 7.59 3.85
N LEU A 101 -7.76 7.31 5.15
CA LEU A 101 -8.61 6.40 5.91
C LEU A 101 -9.91 7.06 6.40
N ASP A 102 -9.97 8.39 6.42
CA ASP A 102 -11.14 9.18 6.79
C ASP A 102 -11.35 10.31 5.77
N PRO A 103 -12.07 10.03 4.66
CA PRO A 103 -12.21 10.99 3.56
C PRO A 103 -12.96 12.27 3.95
N LYS A 104 -13.60 12.31 5.12
CA LYS A 104 -14.26 13.51 5.65
C LYS A 104 -13.27 14.50 6.27
N LYS A 105 -12.08 14.05 6.66
CA LYS A 105 -11.00 14.94 7.12
C LYS A 105 -10.40 15.65 5.92
N THR A 106 -10.84 16.88 5.75
CA THR A 106 -10.43 17.76 4.67
C THR A 106 -9.97 19.10 5.23
N GLU A 107 -9.04 19.73 4.54
CA GLU A 107 -8.62 21.11 4.74
C GLU A 107 -8.98 21.89 3.48
N THR A 108 -9.35 23.16 3.63
CA THR A 108 -9.59 24.06 2.51
C THR A 108 -8.45 25.05 2.41
N ILE A 109 -7.87 25.15 1.21
CA ILE A 109 -6.79 26.08 0.88
C ILE A 109 -7.35 27.09 -0.10
N LYS A 110 -7.23 28.39 0.21
CA LYS A 110 -7.53 29.43 -0.78
C LYS A 110 -6.33 29.63 -1.69
N ARG A 111 -6.58 29.88 -2.97
CA ARG A 111 -5.52 30.04 -3.97
C ARG A 111 -4.64 31.26 -3.77
N ASP A 112 -5.17 32.34 -3.20
CA ASP A 112 -4.41 33.54 -2.86
C ASP A 112 -3.50 33.35 -1.65
N GLU A 113 -3.77 32.32 -0.84
CA GLU A 113 -2.97 31.89 0.31
C GLU A 113 -1.97 30.77 -0.05
N LEU A 114 -1.96 30.27 -1.29
CA LEU A 114 -1.10 29.17 -1.73
C LEU A 114 0.25 29.70 -2.23
N ASP A 115 1.31 29.38 -1.50
CA ASP A 115 2.68 29.79 -1.82
C ASP A 115 3.30 28.83 -2.85
N ASN A 116 3.12 27.52 -2.66
CA ASN A 116 3.67 26.48 -3.53
C ASN A 116 2.88 25.17 -3.42
N GLN A 117 2.93 24.34 -4.46
CA GLN A 117 2.42 22.96 -4.42
C GLN A 117 3.28 22.01 -5.25
N TYR A 118 3.57 20.82 -4.73
CA TYR A 118 4.39 19.83 -5.41
C TYR A 118 4.06 18.40 -4.95
N PRO A 119 4.37 17.37 -5.75
CA PRO A 119 4.19 15.98 -5.34
C PRO A 119 5.04 15.63 -4.12
N SER A 120 4.48 14.84 -3.20
CA SER A 120 5.20 14.35 -2.02
C SER A 120 6.08 13.17 -2.39
N ASP A 121 7.32 13.18 -1.88
CA ASP A 121 8.25 12.05 -1.96
C ASP A 121 7.99 11.00 -0.87
N VAL A 122 6.91 11.15 -0.08
CA VAL A 122 6.54 10.23 1.00
C VAL A 122 5.27 9.48 0.63
N SER A 123 5.34 8.15 0.66
CA SER A 123 4.20 7.29 0.41
C SER A 123 3.22 7.27 1.58
N VAL A 124 1.92 7.13 1.26
CA VAL A 124 0.86 6.85 2.25
C VAL A 124 0.99 5.43 2.81
N MET A 125 1.60 4.52 2.05
CA MET A 125 1.89 3.17 2.54
C MET A 125 2.97 3.26 3.63
N PRO A 126 2.68 2.81 4.87
CA PRO A 126 3.64 2.91 5.96
C PRO A 126 4.90 2.08 5.68
N ALA A 127 6.07 2.61 6.07
CA ALA A 127 7.29 1.82 6.10
C ALA A 127 7.31 0.90 7.34
N GLY A 128 8.13 -0.17 7.29
CA GLY A 128 8.36 -1.04 8.43
C GLY A 128 7.23 -2.04 8.74
N LEU A 129 6.28 -2.24 7.82
CA LEU A 129 5.17 -3.19 7.94
C LEU A 129 5.62 -4.65 8.19
N LEU A 130 6.86 -4.99 7.84
CA LEU A 130 7.43 -6.33 8.01
C LEU A 130 8.33 -6.47 9.24
N ASN A 131 8.58 -5.39 10.00
CA ASN A 131 9.63 -5.35 11.03
C ASN A 131 9.39 -6.31 12.20
N THR A 132 8.13 -6.70 12.45
CA THR A 132 7.74 -7.60 13.53
C THR A 132 7.63 -9.06 13.09
N LEU A 133 7.79 -9.33 11.79
CA LEU A 133 7.57 -10.66 11.22
C LEU A 133 8.88 -11.45 11.16
N SER A 134 8.80 -12.74 11.49
CA SER A 134 9.88 -13.69 11.23
C SER A 134 10.05 -13.96 9.73
N GLU A 135 11.19 -14.54 9.34
CA GLU A 135 11.43 -14.92 7.93
C GLU A 135 10.34 -15.84 7.38
N SER A 136 9.87 -16.81 8.17
CA SER A 136 8.81 -17.73 7.74
C SER A 136 7.48 -17.01 7.54
N GLU A 137 7.13 -16.06 8.42
CA GLU A 137 5.91 -15.27 8.30
C GLU A 137 5.95 -14.36 7.07
N ILE A 138 7.11 -13.77 6.79
CA ILE A 138 7.31 -12.98 5.56
C ILE A 138 7.10 -13.86 4.33
N LEU A 139 7.62 -15.10 4.32
CA LEU A 139 7.39 -16.03 3.22
C LEU A 139 5.91 -16.38 3.04
N ASP A 140 5.16 -16.62 4.12
CA ASP A 140 3.72 -16.90 4.06
C ASP A 140 2.92 -15.68 3.56
N LEU A 141 3.25 -14.47 4.03
CA LEU A 141 2.66 -13.22 3.54
C LEU A 141 2.95 -12.99 2.06
N MET A 142 4.20 -13.20 1.64
CA MET A 142 4.59 -13.07 0.23
C MET A 142 3.90 -14.12 -0.64
N ALA A 143 3.67 -15.33 -0.13
CA ALA A 143 2.90 -16.34 -0.84
C ALA A 143 1.44 -15.92 -1.01
N PHE A 144 0.82 -15.33 0.03
CA PHE A 144 -0.54 -14.75 -0.04
C PHE A 144 -0.68 -13.63 -1.09
N LEU A 145 0.29 -12.71 -1.13
CA LEU A 145 0.34 -11.68 -2.16
C LEU A 145 0.49 -12.28 -3.56
N ARG A 146 1.44 -13.20 -3.73
CA ARG A 146 1.76 -13.77 -5.04
C ARG A 146 0.68 -14.68 -5.61
N SER A 147 -0.07 -15.36 -4.73
CA SER A 147 -1.23 -16.17 -5.13
C SER A 147 -2.47 -15.33 -5.45
N GLY A 148 -2.46 -14.03 -5.13
CA GLY A 148 -3.65 -13.20 -5.27
C GLY A 148 -4.77 -13.59 -4.30
N GLY A 149 -4.44 -14.23 -3.18
CA GLY A 149 -5.43 -14.78 -2.26
C GLY A 149 -6.14 -16.05 -2.75
N GLN A 150 -5.61 -16.72 -3.78
CA GLN A 150 -6.16 -17.99 -4.29
C GLN A 150 -5.64 -19.17 -3.46
N ARG A 151 -6.50 -19.78 -2.65
CA ARG A 151 -6.13 -20.85 -1.70
C ARG A 151 -5.60 -22.12 -2.35
N ASP A 152 -5.98 -22.39 -3.59
CA ASP A 152 -5.58 -23.53 -4.42
C ASP A 152 -4.30 -23.29 -5.23
N HIS A 153 -3.64 -22.14 -5.05
CA HIS A 153 -2.41 -21.81 -5.75
C HIS A 153 -1.25 -22.76 -5.40
N ALA A 154 -0.40 -23.08 -6.38
CA ALA A 154 0.70 -24.04 -6.26
C ALA A 154 1.71 -23.74 -5.14
N LEU A 155 1.77 -22.49 -4.66
CA LEU A 155 2.61 -22.05 -3.54
C LEU A 155 2.24 -22.71 -2.20
N TYR A 156 1.03 -23.27 -2.08
CA TYR A 156 0.54 -23.91 -0.85
C TYR A 156 0.62 -25.45 -0.90
N GLY A 157 1.02 -26.02 -2.05
CA GLY A 157 1.00 -27.46 -2.28
C GLY A 157 -0.42 -28.08 -2.19
N ALA A 158 -0.50 -29.41 -2.19
CA ALA A 158 -1.77 -30.15 -2.07
C ALA A 158 -2.45 -30.04 -0.69
N GLY A 159 -1.84 -29.30 0.24
CA GLY A 159 -2.19 -29.24 1.66
C GLY A 159 -2.73 -27.88 2.13
N GLY A 160 -3.15 -26.99 1.23
CA GLY A 160 -3.72 -25.66 1.55
C GLY A 160 -5.07 -25.70 2.29
N ARG A 161 -5.19 -26.53 3.32
CA ARG A 161 -6.32 -26.63 4.25
C ARG A 161 -6.09 -25.78 5.50
#